data_AF-A0A955VBG5-F1
#
_entry.id   AF-A0A955VBG5-F1
#
_cell.length_a   1.000
_cell.length_b   1.000
_cell.length_c   1.000
_cell.angle_alpha   90.00
_cell.angle_beta   90.00
_cell.angle_gamma   90.00
#
_symmetry.space_group_name_H-M   'P 1'
#
loop_
_entity.id
_entity.type
_entity.pdbx_description
1 polymer ?
#
loop_
_entity_poly.entity_id
_entity_poly.type
_entity_poly.pdbx_seq_one_letter_code
_entity_poly.pdbx_strand_id
1 'polypeptide(L)'
;MSNRTISVALAVSACLSAACAEGGVPAEAPGVAISVAPLSLPGVTDATYTLTVANHHGDTVIARQLTASVYGDGAGSLSYVAPCDATDNDNTVTVHVDELRGPGGALIAPATWRNPGDLVRTFRCDPNADVAVAFDITIARDASQGFFDVAVEFDDVFCSAKLDCVDEGGGELALLHDGAERGRTAVVGLVCTGGDAGGETTLYRTALTVACGASGTAVVDPSAGPGNLAFGAGISGTDGLLFGAAVYAGVQELGYATRYWNVLLGLGANAKGCTLTASATATSGALDGGATPAGSTWPAITWNVPLTDGAGGRLCGHHPLDGAGAEAGVATGYATTSVTYPYSYPSAGG
;
A
#
# COMPACT_ATOMS: atom_id res chain seq x y z
N MET A 1 -70.44 -54.12 18.97
CA MET A 1 -70.96 -54.41 17.61
C MET A 1 -69.99 -53.74 16.62
N SER A 2 -68.83 -54.35 16.37
CA SER A 2 -68.53 -55.21 15.20
C SER A 2 -68.85 -54.56 13.86
N ASN A 3 -67.81 -54.09 13.16
CA ASN A 3 -67.71 -54.03 11.69
C ASN A 3 -66.23 -53.80 11.34
N ARG A 4 -65.48 -54.84 10.99
CA ARG A 4 -65.26 -55.42 9.65
C ARG A 4 -64.50 -54.52 8.67
N THR A 5 -63.28 -55.01 8.41
CA THR A 5 -62.26 -54.69 7.41
C THR A 5 -62.78 -54.66 5.97
N ILE A 6 -62.23 -53.75 5.15
CA ILE A 6 -62.03 -53.93 3.70
C ILE A 6 -60.64 -53.40 3.35
N SER A 7 -59.74 -54.32 3.00
CA SER A 7 -58.44 -54.03 2.39
C SER A 7 -58.63 -53.91 0.88
N VAL A 8 -58.21 -52.80 0.29
CA VAL A 8 -58.13 -52.61 -1.17
C VAL A 8 -56.66 -52.63 -1.56
N ALA A 9 -56.27 -53.66 -2.32
CA ALA A 9 -54.96 -53.75 -2.96
C ALA A 9 -55.02 -53.00 -4.29
N LEU A 10 -54.22 -51.93 -4.43
CA LEU A 10 -54.03 -51.21 -5.68
C LEU A 10 -52.71 -51.65 -6.30
N ALA A 11 -52.78 -52.36 -7.43
CA ALA A 11 -51.66 -52.68 -8.28
C ALA A 11 -51.32 -51.46 -9.16
N VAL A 12 -50.16 -50.86 -8.96
CA VAL A 12 -49.64 -49.79 -9.83
C VAL A 12 -48.63 -50.41 -10.79
N SER A 13 -48.95 -50.29 -12.08
CA SER A 13 -48.15 -50.75 -13.22
C SER A 13 -46.85 -49.96 -13.36
N ALA A 14 -45.76 -50.68 -13.60
CA ALA A 14 -44.47 -50.14 -13.98
C ALA A 14 -44.49 -49.68 -15.45
N CYS A 15 -44.40 -48.38 -15.70
CA CYS A 15 -44.00 -47.84 -17.00
C CYS A 15 -42.49 -47.59 -16.97
N LEU A 16 -41.73 -48.45 -17.66
CA LEU A 16 -40.34 -48.15 -18.03
C LEU A 16 -40.36 -47.17 -19.21
N SER A 17 -40.12 -45.89 -18.93
CA SER A 17 -39.71 -44.91 -19.93
C SER A 17 -38.19 -44.98 -20.11
N ALA A 18 -37.75 -45.52 -21.25
CA ALA A 18 -36.40 -45.34 -21.75
C ALA A 18 -36.24 -43.89 -22.24
N ALA A 19 -35.69 -43.02 -21.39
CA ALA A 19 -35.27 -41.68 -21.78
C ALA A 19 -33.85 -41.77 -22.37
N CYS A 20 -33.71 -41.29 -23.60
CA CYS A 20 -32.44 -41.18 -24.31
C CYS A 20 -31.51 -40.24 -23.52
N ALA A 21 -30.42 -40.78 -23.00
CA ALA A 21 -29.36 -40.04 -22.34
C ALA A 21 -28.14 -40.00 -23.29
N GLU A 22 -28.13 -39.05 -24.22
CA GLU A 22 -26.91 -38.63 -24.94
C GLU A 22 -26.93 -37.11 -25.14
N GLY A 23 -27.06 -36.40 -24.02
CA GLY A 23 -26.66 -35.00 -23.90
C GLY A 23 -25.47 -34.97 -22.98
N GLY A 24 -24.28 -35.27 -23.49
CA GLY A 24 -23.05 -35.04 -22.73
C GLY A 24 -23.03 -33.57 -22.32
N VAL A 25 -22.97 -33.31 -21.02
CA VAL A 25 -22.71 -31.96 -20.53
C VAL A 25 -21.43 -31.48 -21.22
N PRO A 26 -21.44 -30.35 -21.95
CA PRO A 26 -20.21 -29.82 -22.54
C PRO A 26 -19.15 -29.79 -21.45
N ALA A 27 -17.98 -30.36 -21.72
CA ALA A 27 -16.86 -30.26 -20.80
C ALA A 27 -16.69 -28.77 -20.46
N GLU A 28 -16.77 -28.46 -19.17
CA GLU A 28 -16.65 -27.10 -18.67
C GLU A 28 -15.34 -26.54 -19.21
N ALA A 29 -15.41 -25.45 -19.98
CA ALA A 29 -14.22 -24.86 -20.55
C ALA A 29 -13.30 -24.42 -19.40
N PRO A 30 -11.98 -24.64 -19.50
CA PRO A 30 -11.08 -24.33 -18.40
C PRO A 30 -11.15 -22.86 -18.02
N GLY A 31 -11.29 -22.61 -16.73
CA GLY A 31 -11.57 -21.30 -16.17
C GLY A 31 -10.52 -20.85 -15.16
N VAL A 32 -10.46 -19.54 -14.95
CA VAL A 32 -9.77 -18.90 -13.85
C VAL A 32 -10.79 -18.11 -13.05
N ALA A 33 -10.93 -18.46 -11.77
CA ALA A 33 -11.77 -17.74 -10.81
C ALA A 33 -10.96 -16.57 -10.24
N ILE A 34 -11.29 -15.36 -10.65
CA ILE A 34 -10.58 -14.13 -10.30
C ILE A 34 -11.36 -13.40 -9.22
N SER A 35 -10.72 -13.09 -8.11
CA SER A 35 -11.27 -12.25 -7.06
C SER A 35 -10.41 -11.02 -6.79
N VAL A 36 -11.06 -9.90 -6.53
CA VAL A 36 -10.45 -8.67 -5.99
C VAL A 36 -11.07 -8.44 -4.62
N ALA A 37 -10.23 -8.31 -3.59
CA ALA A 37 -10.68 -8.02 -2.24
C ALA A 37 -11.41 -6.66 -2.18
N PRO A 38 -12.35 -6.47 -1.23
CA PRO A 38 -12.99 -5.17 -1.02
C PRO A 38 -11.95 -4.06 -0.83
N LEU A 39 -12.25 -2.87 -1.36
CA LEU A 39 -11.43 -1.70 -1.09
C LEU A 39 -11.77 -1.20 0.32
N SER A 40 -10.83 -1.27 1.25
CA SER A 40 -10.93 -0.62 2.56
C SER A 40 -10.76 0.90 2.41
N LEU A 41 -11.73 1.54 1.74
CA LEU A 41 -11.74 2.98 1.47
C LEU A 41 -13.10 3.61 1.80
N PRO A 42 -13.20 4.48 2.81
CA PRO A 42 -14.43 5.16 3.18
C PRO A 42 -14.91 6.05 2.04
N GLY A 43 -16.20 5.99 1.75
CA GLY A 43 -16.82 6.79 0.70
C GLY A 43 -16.53 6.29 -0.73
N VAL A 44 -15.92 5.12 -0.90
CA VAL A 44 -15.99 4.37 -2.17
C VAL A 44 -17.23 3.48 -2.14
N THR A 45 -18.06 3.60 -3.17
CA THR A 45 -19.31 2.82 -3.34
C THR A 45 -19.41 2.17 -4.71
N ASP A 46 -18.37 2.25 -5.54
CA ASP A 46 -18.18 1.42 -6.72
C ASP A 46 -16.73 1.55 -7.20
N ALA A 47 -16.28 0.55 -7.94
CA ALA A 47 -15.01 0.60 -8.65
C ALA A 47 -15.14 -0.12 -9.99
N THR A 48 -14.48 0.44 -11.01
CA THR A 48 -14.42 -0.15 -12.35
C THR A 48 -13.02 -0.66 -12.59
N TYR A 49 -12.93 -1.88 -13.13
CA TYR A 49 -11.69 -2.59 -13.39
C TYR A 49 -11.62 -3.01 -14.85
N THR A 50 -10.42 -2.93 -15.44
CA THR A 50 -10.10 -3.66 -16.66
C THR A 50 -9.36 -4.95 -16.29
N LEU A 51 -9.93 -6.09 -16.67
CA LEU A 51 -9.39 -7.42 -16.47
C LEU A 51 -8.96 -8.00 -17.81
N THR A 52 -7.70 -8.46 -17.88
CA THR A 52 -7.14 -9.11 -19.07
C THR A 52 -6.53 -10.45 -18.68
N VAL A 53 -6.87 -11.52 -19.40
CA VAL A 53 -6.18 -12.82 -19.32
C VAL A 53 -5.44 -13.05 -20.63
N ALA A 54 -4.16 -13.38 -20.54
CA ALA A 54 -3.32 -13.73 -21.69
C ALA A 54 -2.60 -15.06 -21.46
N ASN A 55 -2.30 -15.79 -22.53
CA ASN A 55 -1.56 -17.05 -22.49
C ASN A 55 -0.03 -16.81 -22.47
N HIS A 56 0.76 -17.89 -22.55
CA HIS A 56 2.22 -17.80 -22.47
C HIS A 56 2.86 -16.98 -23.60
N HIS A 57 2.29 -17.04 -24.80
CA HIS A 57 2.77 -16.25 -25.94
C HIS A 57 2.32 -14.78 -25.89
N GLY A 58 1.50 -14.40 -24.92
CA GLY A 58 0.97 -13.05 -24.74
C GLY A 58 -0.30 -12.78 -25.55
N ASP A 59 -0.90 -13.79 -26.16
CA ASP A 59 -2.19 -13.65 -26.84
C ASP A 59 -3.28 -13.43 -25.79
N THR A 60 -4.11 -12.42 -26.01
CA THR A 60 -5.24 -12.12 -25.12
C THR A 60 -6.34 -13.17 -25.29
N VAL A 61 -6.56 -13.97 -24.25
CA VAL A 61 -7.69 -14.90 -24.15
C VAL A 61 -8.99 -14.12 -23.94
N ILE A 62 -8.96 -13.13 -23.04
CA ILE A 62 -10.09 -12.26 -22.77
C ILE A 62 -9.63 -10.91 -22.21
N ALA A 63 -10.33 -9.83 -22.60
CA ALA A 63 -10.24 -8.52 -21.97
C ALA A 63 -11.65 -7.99 -21.70
N ARG A 64 -11.94 -7.57 -20.46
CA ARG A 64 -13.26 -7.10 -20.03
C ARG A 64 -13.14 -5.95 -19.05
N GLN A 65 -14.04 -4.99 -19.19
CA GLN A 65 -14.29 -4.00 -18.14
C GLN A 65 -15.42 -4.52 -17.25
N LEU A 66 -15.22 -4.42 -15.93
CA LEU A 66 -16.13 -4.95 -14.92
C LEU A 66 -16.33 -3.90 -13.83
N THR A 67 -17.53 -3.84 -13.26
CA THR A 67 -17.84 -2.95 -12.13
C THR A 67 -18.16 -3.76 -10.87
N ALA A 68 -17.72 -3.28 -9.72
CA ALA A 68 -17.99 -3.92 -8.43
C ALA A 68 -19.49 -3.99 -8.12
N SER A 69 -20.28 -3.03 -8.58
CA SER A 69 -21.74 -3.03 -8.46
C SER A 69 -22.47 -4.16 -9.20
N VAL A 70 -21.85 -4.71 -10.25
CA VAL A 70 -22.44 -5.80 -11.06
C VAL A 70 -21.81 -7.15 -10.72
N TYR A 71 -20.50 -7.17 -10.48
CA TYR A 71 -19.71 -8.39 -10.31
C TYR A 71 -19.13 -8.56 -8.89
N GLY A 72 -19.59 -7.78 -7.91
CA GLY A 72 -19.09 -7.83 -6.55
C GLY A 72 -20.06 -7.25 -5.52
N ASP A 73 -19.53 -6.51 -4.55
CA ASP A 73 -20.28 -5.96 -3.41
C ASP A 73 -20.78 -4.52 -3.58
N GLY A 74 -20.44 -3.85 -4.68
CA GLY A 74 -20.69 -2.41 -4.83
C GLY A 74 -19.91 -1.55 -3.82
N ALA A 75 -18.79 -2.05 -3.32
CA ALA A 75 -17.84 -1.34 -2.44
C ALA A 75 -16.38 -1.59 -2.87
N GLY A 76 -16.19 -2.13 -4.08
CA GLY A 76 -14.88 -2.34 -4.69
C GLY A 76 -14.40 -3.79 -4.73
N SER A 77 -15.09 -4.77 -4.13
CA SER A 77 -14.74 -6.16 -4.41
C SER A 77 -15.27 -6.60 -5.78
N LEU A 78 -14.65 -7.65 -6.32
CA LEU A 78 -15.05 -8.23 -7.59
C LEU A 78 -14.83 -9.76 -7.55
N SER A 79 -15.73 -10.51 -8.17
CA SER A 79 -15.60 -11.94 -8.41
C SER A 79 -16.04 -12.27 -9.84
N TYR A 80 -15.14 -12.83 -10.63
CA TYR A 80 -15.38 -13.13 -12.04
C TYR A 80 -14.66 -14.40 -12.46
N VAL A 81 -15.35 -15.30 -13.18
CA VAL A 81 -14.74 -16.47 -13.80
C VAL A 81 -14.49 -16.16 -15.27
N ALA A 82 -13.22 -16.24 -15.68
CA ALA A 82 -12.78 -15.97 -17.04
C ALA A 82 -12.24 -17.25 -17.70
N PRO A 83 -12.33 -17.42 -19.03
CA PRO A 83 -11.63 -18.50 -19.72
C PRO A 83 -10.11 -18.35 -19.60
N CYS A 84 -9.38 -19.47 -19.61
CA CYS A 84 -7.92 -19.52 -19.72
C CYS A 84 -7.44 -20.55 -20.75
N ASP A 85 -6.19 -20.46 -21.20
CA ASP A 85 -5.62 -21.39 -22.18
C ASP A 85 -4.80 -22.50 -21.48
N ALA A 86 -5.42 -23.65 -21.27
CA ALA A 86 -4.76 -24.80 -20.66
C ALA A 86 -3.70 -25.45 -21.57
N THR A 87 -3.75 -25.18 -22.88
CA THR A 87 -2.82 -25.74 -23.87
C THR A 87 -1.55 -24.90 -24.01
N ASP A 88 -1.59 -23.65 -23.57
CA ASP A 88 -0.48 -22.69 -23.67
C ASP A 88 -0.19 -21.98 -22.34
N ASN A 89 0.36 -22.74 -21.40
CA ASN A 89 0.75 -22.26 -20.07
C ASN A 89 2.20 -21.74 -20.02
N ASP A 90 2.54 -20.83 -19.11
CA ASP A 90 1.69 -20.23 -18.07
C ASP A 90 0.86 -19.04 -18.58
N ASN A 91 -0.34 -18.87 -18.02
CA ASN A 91 -1.21 -17.73 -18.30
C ASN A 91 -0.93 -16.56 -17.34
N THR A 92 -1.34 -15.36 -17.72
CA THR A 92 -1.27 -14.15 -16.89
C THR A 92 -2.64 -13.49 -16.78
N VAL A 93 -3.05 -13.13 -15.56
CA VAL A 93 -4.17 -12.22 -15.30
C VAL A 93 -3.59 -10.85 -14.97
N THR A 94 -4.09 -9.82 -15.64
CA THR A 94 -3.83 -8.40 -15.34
C THR A 94 -5.12 -7.73 -14.89
N VAL A 95 -5.09 -7.05 -13.75
CA VAL A 95 -6.18 -6.20 -13.25
C VAL A 95 -5.67 -4.76 -13.20
N HIS A 96 -6.42 -3.85 -13.80
CA HIS A 96 -6.21 -2.41 -13.73
C HIS A 96 -7.41 -1.76 -13.05
N VAL A 97 -7.19 -0.83 -12.12
CA VAL A 97 -8.27 -0.03 -11.52
C VAL A 97 -8.52 1.19 -12.41
N ASP A 98 -9.62 1.21 -13.14
CA ASP A 98 -9.94 2.27 -14.09
C ASP A 98 -10.51 3.51 -13.38
N GLU A 99 -11.45 3.28 -12.46
CA GLU A 99 -12.20 4.36 -11.81
C GLU A 99 -12.69 3.97 -10.42
N LEU A 100 -12.83 4.98 -9.55
CA LEU A 100 -13.49 4.85 -8.24
C LEU A 100 -14.69 5.79 -8.19
N ARG A 101 -15.80 5.34 -7.60
CA ARG A 101 -17.01 6.15 -7.42
C ARG A 101 -17.39 6.22 -5.95
N GLY A 102 -17.92 7.35 -5.55
CA GLY A 102 -18.50 7.56 -4.24
C GLY A 102 -20.04 7.62 -4.26
N PRO A 103 -20.66 8.04 -3.14
CA PRO A 103 -22.09 8.01 -2.95
C PRO A 103 -22.87 8.68 -4.09
N GLY A 104 -23.96 8.04 -4.52
CA GLY A 104 -24.76 8.51 -5.65
C GLY A 104 -24.11 8.31 -7.02
N GLY A 105 -23.02 7.52 -7.10
CA GLY A 105 -22.31 7.21 -8.35
C GLY A 105 -21.36 8.32 -8.81
N ALA A 106 -21.09 9.31 -7.94
CA ALA A 106 -20.19 10.42 -8.23
C ALA A 106 -18.77 9.90 -8.49
N LEU A 107 -18.16 10.33 -9.60
CA LEU A 107 -16.79 9.96 -9.92
C LEU A 107 -15.82 10.60 -8.91
N ILE A 108 -14.94 9.79 -8.31
CA ILE A 108 -13.83 10.29 -7.50
C ILE A 108 -12.74 10.74 -8.49
N ALA A 109 -12.28 11.99 -8.33
CA ALA A 109 -11.34 12.60 -9.26
C ALA A 109 -10.03 11.77 -9.32
N PRO A 110 -9.52 11.40 -10.50
CA PRO A 110 -8.28 10.62 -10.63
C PRO A 110 -7.06 11.25 -9.97
N ALA A 111 -7.04 12.58 -9.83
CA ALA A 111 -5.96 13.30 -9.16
C ALA A 111 -5.95 13.11 -7.64
N THR A 112 -7.08 12.71 -7.04
CA THR A 112 -7.22 12.61 -5.58
C THR A 112 -6.94 11.21 -5.05
N TRP A 113 -6.48 10.29 -5.89
CA TRP A 113 -6.01 8.97 -5.45
C TRP A 113 -4.81 8.54 -6.29
N ARG A 114 -4.08 7.53 -5.82
CA ARG A 114 -2.92 6.98 -6.54
C ARG A 114 -3.31 5.65 -7.15
N ASN A 115 -3.22 5.55 -8.47
CA ASN A 115 -3.45 4.28 -9.15
C ASN A 115 -2.24 3.36 -8.97
N PRO A 116 -2.41 2.10 -8.53
CA PRO A 116 -1.30 1.16 -8.37
C PRO A 116 -0.73 0.68 -9.71
N GLY A 117 -1.37 1.00 -10.84
CA GLY A 117 -1.02 0.51 -12.15
C GLY A 117 -1.55 -0.91 -12.38
N ASP A 118 -0.93 -1.61 -13.33
CA ASP A 118 -1.32 -2.97 -13.70
C ASP A 118 -0.87 -3.97 -12.64
N LEU A 119 -1.83 -4.71 -12.11
CA LEU A 119 -1.61 -5.78 -11.16
C LEU A 119 -1.59 -7.10 -11.90
N VAL A 120 -0.43 -7.75 -11.95
CA VAL A 120 -0.23 -8.97 -12.72
C VAL A 120 -0.05 -10.19 -11.81
N ARG A 121 -0.70 -11.30 -12.16
CA ARG A 121 -0.49 -12.62 -11.55
C ARG A 121 -0.33 -13.67 -12.64
N THR A 122 0.68 -14.52 -12.50
CA THR A 122 0.90 -15.67 -13.37
C THR A 122 0.27 -16.91 -12.73
N PHE A 123 -0.38 -17.73 -13.52
CA PHE A 123 -1.04 -18.96 -13.06
C PHE A 123 -0.98 -20.04 -14.14
N ARG A 124 -1.07 -21.29 -13.72
CA ARG A 124 -1.21 -22.43 -14.62
C ARG A 124 -2.69 -22.79 -14.75
N CYS A 125 -3.23 -22.70 -15.95
CA CYS A 125 -4.59 -23.11 -16.29
C CYS A 125 -4.71 -24.64 -16.35
N ASP A 126 -5.68 -25.22 -15.65
CA ASP A 126 -5.97 -26.66 -15.66
C ASP A 126 -7.10 -26.94 -16.67
N PRO A 127 -6.93 -27.87 -17.63
CA PRO A 127 -7.94 -28.15 -18.64
C PRO A 127 -9.29 -28.62 -18.09
N ASN A 128 -9.40 -29.08 -16.84
CA ASN A 128 -10.64 -29.59 -16.25
C ASN A 128 -10.94 -29.04 -14.86
N ALA A 129 -10.35 -27.90 -14.49
CA ALA A 129 -10.60 -27.29 -13.19
C ALA A 129 -10.44 -25.77 -13.26
N ASP A 130 -11.22 -25.08 -12.42
CA ASP A 130 -11.00 -23.67 -12.19
C ASP A 130 -9.77 -23.44 -11.32
N VAL A 131 -9.00 -22.43 -11.70
CA VAL A 131 -7.83 -22.00 -10.93
C VAL A 131 -8.16 -20.67 -10.27
N ALA A 132 -7.96 -20.58 -8.95
CA ALA A 132 -8.23 -19.35 -8.22
C ALA A 132 -7.04 -18.38 -8.32
N VAL A 133 -7.31 -17.13 -8.65
CA VAL A 133 -6.36 -16.01 -8.61
C VAL A 133 -6.99 -14.88 -7.81
N ALA A 134 -6.30 -14.42 -6.78
CA ALA A 134 -6.78 -13.35 -5.92
C ALA A 134 -5.87 -12.12 -6.00
N PHE A 135 -6.48 -10.94 -5.95
CA PHE A 135 -5.83 -9.65 -5.82
C PHE A 135 -6.30 -8.99 -4.52
N ASP A 136 -5.34 -8.62 -3.69
CA ASP A 136 -5.57 -7.80 -2.50
C ASP A 136 -4.95 -6.41 -2.75
N ILE A 137 -5.77 -5.37 -2.64
CA ILE A 137 -5.43 -4.01 -3.07
C ILE A 137 -5.86 -3.04 -1.97
N THR A 138 -4.89 -2.34 -1.39
CA THR A 138 -5.13 -1.15 -0.59
C THR A 138 -4.78 0.05 -1.45
N ILE A 139 -5.69 1.02 -1.60
CA ILE A 139 -5.49 2.20 -2.45
C ILE A 139 -5.18 3.42 -1.58
N ALA A 140 -4.19 4.21 -1.98
CA ALA A 140 -3.85 5.50 -1.40
C ALA A 140 -4.74 6.63 -1.98
N ARG A 141 -5.33 7.45 -1.11
CA ARG A 141 -6.20 8.59 -1.48
C ARG A 141 -5.82 9.88 -0.78
N ASP A 142 -5.90 11.02 -1.44
CA ASP A 142 -5.68 12.32 -0.81
C ASP A 142 -6.67 12.55 0.35
N ALA A 143 -6.18 12.93 1.53
CA ALA A 143 -7.02 13.23 2.68
C ALA A 143 -7.63 14.64 2.58
N SER A 144 -8.95 14.75 2.72
CA SER A 144 -9.66 16.05 2.75
C SER A 144 -9.91 16.60 4.15
N GLN A 145 -9.47 15.91 5.20
CA GLN A 145 -9.64 16.32 6.59
C GLN A 145 -8.43 17.16 7.01
N GLY A 146 -8.64 18.48 7.05
CA GLY A 146 -7.57 19.47 7.13
C GLY A 146 -6.69 19.35 8.38
N PHE A 147 -5.37 19.30 8.16
CA PHE A 147 -4.35 20.03 8.94
C PHE A 147 -2.95 20.05 8.28
N PHE A 148 -2.76 19.44 7.10
CA PHE A 148 -1.47 19.39 6.39
C PHE A 148 -1.68 19.46 4.87
N ASP A 149 -0.75 20.07 4.13
CA ASP A 149 -0.94 20.47 2.72
C ASP A 149 -1.03 19.30 1.73
N VAL A 150 -0.59 18.09 2.09
CA VAL A 150 -0.84 16.82 1.34
C VAL A 150 -0.85 15.66 2.33
N ALA A 151 -1.92 14.86 2.33
CA ALA A 151 -2.02 13.64 3.13
C ALA A 151 -2.63 12.50 2.29
N VAL A 152 -2.28 11.25 2.58
CA VAL A 152 -2.71 10.03 1.86
C VAL A 152 -3.32 8.99 2.80
N GLU A 153 -4.38 8.32 2.37
CA GLU A 153 -5.14 7.36 3.17
C GLU A 153 -4.71 5.91 2.90
N PHE A 154 -4.36 5.13 3.93
CA PHE A 154 -4.08 3.69 3.86
C PHE A 154 -4.97 2.96 4.87
N ASP A 155 -5.91 2.12 4.45
CA ASP A 155 -6.70 1.33 5.42
C ASP A 155 -7.37 2.23 6.50
N ASP A 156 -8.06 3.29 6.06
CA ASP A 156 -8.63 4.36 6.88
C ASP A 156 -7.59 5.18 7.70
N VAL A 157 -6.30 5.14 7.35
CA VAL A 157 -5.23 5.90 8.03
C VAL A 157 -4.72 7.03 7.15
N PHE A 158 -4.87 8.28 7.57
CA PHE A 158 -4.42 9.47 6.84
C PHE A 158 -2.99 9.84 7.22
N CYS A 159 -2.04 9.75 6.30
CA CYS A 159 -0.63 10.04 6.49
C CYS A 159 -0.20 11.30 5.74
N SER A 160 0.55 12.20 6.38
CA SER A 160 1.33 13.24 5.72
C SER A 160 2.82 13.00 5.95
N ALA A 161 3.64 13.38 4.98
CA ALA A 161 5.07 13.24 5.03
C ALA A 161 5.76 14.41 4.35
N LYS A 162 7.00 14.68 4.76
CA LYS A 162 7.83 15.69 4.12
C LYS A 162 9.31 15.49 4.40
N LEU A 163 10.13 16.20 3.64
CA LEU A 163 11.51 16.48 4.00
C LEU A 163 11.81 17.97 3.83
N ASP A 164 12.32 18.60 4.88
CA ASP A 164 12.74 20.00 4.84
C ASP A 164 14.23 20.14 5.11
N CYS A 165 14.91 20.95 4.30
CA CYS A 165 16.31 21.37 4.49
C CYS A 165 16.48 22.89 4.59
N VAL A 166 15.38 23.62 4.45
CA VAL A 166 15.35 25.08 4.48
C VAL A 166 14.32 25.59 5.48
N ASP A 167 14.57 26.78 6.05
CA ASP A 167 13.55 27.50 6.83
C ASP A 167 12.54 28.19 5.90
N GLU A 168 11.54 28.87 6.47
CA GLU A 168 10.51 29.61 5.72
C GLU A 168 11.08 30.70 4.81
N GLY A 169 12.30 31.18 5.08
CA GLY A 169 13.01 32.17 4.27
C GLY A 169 13.94 31.56 3.21
N GLY A 170 13.99 30.22 3.08
CA GLY A 170 14.93 29.52 2.21
C GLY A 170 16.35 29.38 2.76
N GLY A 171 16.59 29.84 4.00
CA GLY A 171 17.85 29.72 4.73
C GLY A 171 18.17 28.27 5.10
N GLU A 172 19.37 27.98 5.63
CA GLU A 172 19.69 26.64 6.12
C GLU A 172 18.96 26.35 7.43
N LEU A 173 18.31 25.18 7.51
CA LEU A 173 17.80 24.70 8.79
C LEU A 173 18.97 24.38 9.71
N ALA A 174 19.01 25.07 10.85
CA ALA A 174 19.99 24.83 11.91
C ALA A 174 19.26 24.51 13.21
N LEU A 175 18.92 23.22 13.40
CA LEU A 175 18.11 22.77 14.54
C LEU A 175 18.93 21.98 15.56
N LEU A 176 19.80 21.08 15.08
CA LEU A 176 20.67 20.27 15.95
C LEU A 176 21.95 21.02 16.31
N HIS A 177 22.46 20.77 17.51
CA HIS A 177 23.74 21.34 17.97
C HIS A 177 24.93 20.54 17.42
N ASP A 178 25.89 21.27 16.84
CA ASP A 178 27.22 20.79 16.46
C ASP A 178 28.26 21.52 17.33
N GLY A 179 28.59 20.91 18.47
CA GLY A 179 29.35 21.57 19.53
C GLY A 179 28.55 22.70 20.20
N ALA A 180 29.08 23.93 20.16
CA ALA A 180 28.44 25.10 20.78
C ALA A 180 27.38 25.77 19.88
N GLU A 181 27.49 25.58 18.57
CA GLU A 181 26.63 26.21 17.57
C GLU A 181 25.57 25.22 17.07
N ARG A 182 24.62 25.70 16.28
CA ARG A 182 23.70 24.83 15.54
C ARG A 182 24.23 24.55 14.14
N GLY A 183 24.15 23.29 13.73
CA GLY A 183 24.62 22.82 12.43
C GLY A 183 23.47 22.58 11.45
N ARG A 184 23.82 22.53 10.17
CA ARG A 184 22.89 22.22 9.08
C ARG A 184 22.14 20.91 9.34
N THR A 185 20.82 20.98 9.27
CA THR A 185 19.90 19.90 9.63
C THR A 185 18.91 19.64 8.49
N ALA A 186 18.59 18.37 8.23
CA ALA A 186 17.42 17.99 7.45
C ALA A 186 16.36 17.40 8.39
N VAL A 187 15.08 17.67 8.15
CA VAL A 187 13.95 17.16 8.93
C VAL A 187 13.17 16.18 8.07
N VAL A 188 13.05 14.94 8.51
CA VAL A 188 12.23 13.91 7.88
C VAL A 188 10.95 13.76 8.70
N GLY A 189 9.85 14.27 8.17
CA GLY A 189 8.56 14.28 8.85
C GLY A 189 7.67 13.14 8.40
N LEU A 190 7.05 12.45 9.35
CA LEU A 190 5.97 11.48 9.10
C LEU A 190 4.92 11.65 10.18
N VAL A 191 3.68 11.82 9.77
CA VAL A 191 2.52 11.89 10.67
C VAL A 191 1.39 11.09 10.06
N CYS A 192 0.70 10.25 10.84
CA CYS A 192 -0.53 9.62 10.39
C CYS A 192 -1.61 9.61 11.47
N THR A 193 -2.86 9.60 11.04
CA THR A 193 -4.06 9.63 11.88
C THR A 193 -4.96 8.47 11.49
N GLY A 194 -5.34 7.63 12.45
CA GLY A 194 -6.34 6.59 12.23
C GLY A 194 -7.71 7.23 12.09
N GLY A 195 -8.55 6.67 11.22
CA GLY A 195 -9.74 7.30 10.64
C GLY A 195 -10.76 7.93 11.59
N ASP A 196 -11.89 8.37 11.03
CA ASP A 196 -12.86 9.37 11.54
C ASP A 196 -13.35 9.25 13.01
N ALA A 197 -13.02 8.17 13.73
CA ALA A 197 -13.35 7.93 15.14
C ALA A 197 -12.14 7.83 16.09
N GLY A 198 -10.92 8.23 15.67
CA GLY A 198 -9.72 8.10 16.50
C GLY A 198 -9.22 6.65 16.57
N GLY A 199 -9.27 5.96 15.43
CA GLY A 199 -8.78 4.59 15.31
C GLY A 199 -7.31 4.48 15.69
N GLU A 200 -6.92 3.31 16.19
CA GLU A 200 -5.51 3.02 16.45
C GLU A 200 -4.70 3.16 15.15
N THR A 201 -3.43 3.56 15.29
CA THR A 201 -2.53 3.65 14.14
C THR A 201 -1.15 3.22 14.56
N THR A 202 -0.54 2.35 13.78
CA THR A 202 0.86 1.98 13.93
C THR A 202 1.63 2.50 12.74
N LEU A 203 2.71 3.25 13.01
CA LEU A 203 3.64 3.70 11.98
C LEU A 203 4.73 2.64 11.81
N TYR A 204 5.08 2.34 10.58
CA TYR A 204 6.16 1.42 10.22
C TYR A 204 7.15 2.14 9.32
N ARG A 205 8.44 1.92 9.51
CA ARG A 205 9.46 2.49 8.63
C ARG A 205 10.74 1.66 8.56
N THR A 206 11.52 1.93 7.51
CA THR A 206 12.92 1.52 7.43
C THR A 206 13.81 2.49 8.20
N ALA A 207 15.07 2.11 8.37
CA ALA A 207 16.11 3.05 8.80
C ALA A 207 16.21 4.20 7.79
N LEU A 208 16.71 5.35 8.25
CA LEU A 208 17.06 6.45 7.37
C LEU A 208 18.49 6.26 6.91
N THR A 209 18.70 6.16 5.60
CA THR A 209 20.02 5.91 5.02
C THR A 209 20.48 7.15 4.27
N VAL A 210 21.64 7.70 4.65
CA VAL A 210 22.30 8.82 3.98
C VAL A 210 23.52 8.27 3.25
N ALA A 211 23.42 8.12 1.94
CA ALA A 211 24.48 7.58 1.09
C ALA A 211 25.19 8.71 0.34
N CYS A 212 26.51 8.80 0.47
CA CYS A 212 27.34 9.91 -0.02
C CYS A 212 28.40 9.44 -1.03
N GLY A 213 28.05 8.46 -1.85
CA GLY A 213 28.93 7.85 -2.86
C GLY A 213 30.21 7.29 -2.24
N ALA A 214 31.37 7.77 -2.72
CA ALA A 214 32.68 7.34 -2.22
C ALA A 214 32.93 7.73 -0.74
N SER A 215 32.19 8.70 -0.21
CA SER A 215 32.30 9.12 1.20
C SER A 215 31.65 8.12 2.16
N GLY A 216 30.93 7.13 1.65
CA GLY A 216 30.29 6.07 2.44
C GLY A 216 28.82 6.32 2.73
N THR A 217 28.32 5.67 3.78
CA THR A 217 26.89 5.66 4.13
C THR A 217 26.72 5.80 5.63
N ALA A 218 25.81 6.65 6.09
CA ALA A 218 25.34 6.70 7.47
C ALA A 218 23.90 6.19 7.57
N VAL A 219 23.57 5.50 8.65
CA VAL A 219 22.25 4.92 8.90
C VAL A 219 21.76 5.35 10.27
N VAL A 220 20.55 5.89 10.33
CA VAL A 220 19.89 6.28 11.58
C VAL A 220 18.77 5.30 11.90
N ASP A 221 18.83 4.69 13.08
CA ASP A 221 17.79 3.86 13.66
C ASP A 221 16.73 4.78 14.29
N PRO A 222 15.51 4.85 13.72
CA PRO A 222 14.47 5.73 14.23
C PRO A 222 13.85 5.22 15.54
N SER A 223 14.08 3.96 15.93
CA SER A 223 13.61 3.38 17.19
C SER A 223 14.55 3.64 18.37
N ALA A 224 15.78 4.10 18.11
CA ALA A 224 16.74 4.47 19.15
C ALA A 224 16.35 5.77 19.91
N GLY A 225 15.30 6.44 19.48
CA GLY A 225 14.71 7.59 20.15
C GLY A 225 13.76 7.25 21.30
N PRO A 226 13.11 8.27 21.90
CA PRO A 226 13.17 9.68 21.53
C PRO A 226 14.44 10.38 22.03
N GLY A 227 14.78 11.52 21.42
CA GLY A 227 15.89 12.39 21.81
C GLY A 227 17.06 12.38 20.84
N ASN A 228 18.18 12.95 21.28
CA ASN A 228 19.41 13.05 20.49
C ASN A 228 20.12 11.71 20.42
N LEU A 229 20.58 11.36 19.23
CA LEU A 229 21.32 10.16 18.91
C LEU A 229 22.78 10.52 18.59
N ALA A 230 23.69 9.62 18.93
CA ALA A 230 25.12 9.76 18.68
C ALA A 230 25.62 8.59 17.81
N PHE A 231 26.81 8.76 17.23
CA PHE A 231 27.47 7.67 16.52
C PHE A 231 27.74 6.49 17.46
N GLY A 232 27.37 5.27 17.03
CA GLY A 232 27.39 4.07 17.86
C GLY A 232 26.18 3.91 18.81
N ALA A 233 25.31 4.93 18.90
CA ALA A 233 24.10 4.93 19.72
C ALA A 233 22.92 5.53 18.92
N GLY A 234 22.36 4.72 18.02
CA GLY A 234 21.28 5.10 17.10
C GLY A 234 21.74 5.61 15.73
N ILE A 235 23.02 5.91 15.57
CA ILE A 235 23.64 6.21 14.27
C ILE A 235 24.76 5.20 14.01
N SER A 236 24.86 4.68 12.78
CA SER A 236 25.89 3.72 12.35
C SER A 236 26.39 4.03 10.94
N GLY A 237 27.43 3.33 10.47
CA GLY A 237 27.98 3.46 9.13
C GLY A 237 29.31 4.21 9.07
N THR A 238 29.43 5.21 8.21
CA THR A 238 30.63 6.04 8.09
C THR A 238 30.52 7.27 8.97
N ASP A 239 31.48 7.41 9.90
CA ASP A 239 31.55 8.54 10.82
C ASP A 239 31.82 9.86 10.10
N GLY A 240 31.31 10.96 10.66
CA GLY A 240 31.47 12.32 10.13
C GLY A 240 30.58 12.68 8.93
N LEU A 241 29.79 11.74 8.38
CA LEU A 241 28.72 12.07 7.43
C LEU A 241 27.54 12.74 8.13
N LEU A 242 27.20 12.27 9.32
CA LEU A 242 26.26 12.93 10.23
C LEU A 242 27.01 13.35 11.49
N PHE A 243 26.85 14.60 11.94
CA PHE A 243 27.38 15.03 13.24
C PHE A 243 26.45 14.62 14.39
N GLY A 244 25.19 14.31 14.08
CA GLY A 244 24.18 13.86 15.04
C GLY A 244 22.83 13.60 14.36
N ALA A 245 21.90 13.06 15.13
CA ALA A 245 20.51 12.92 14.73
C ALA A 245 19.61 13.10 15.96
N ALA A 246 18.32 13.34 15.75
CA ALA A 246 17.35 13.30 16.85
C ALA A 246 16.02 12.73 16.39
N VAL A 247 15.38 11.95 17.25
CA VAL A 247 14.08 11.34 16.98
C VAL A 247 13.03 11.97 17.89
N TYR A 248 11.93 12.41 17.30
CA TYR A 248 10.76 12.90 18.00
C TYR A 248 9.55 12.09 17.55
N ALA A 249 8.99 11.29 18.45
CA ALA A 249 7.79 10.51 18.19
C ALA A 249 6.79 10.76 19.31
N GLY A 250 5.51 10.78 18.95
CA GLY A 250 4.46 11.06 19.91
C GLY A 250 3.07 10.94 19.34
N VAL A 251 2.09 11.13 20.23
CA VAL A 251 0.68 11.29 19.92
C VAL A 251 0.31 12.76 20.11
N GLN A 252 -0.47 13.31 19.19
CA GLN A 252 -1.05 14.64 19.29
C GLN A 252 -2.57 14.51 19.42
N GLU A 253 -3.09 14.92 20.58
CA GLU A 253 -4.52 14.91 20.92
C GLU A 253 -5.17 16.21 20.45
N LEU A 254 -5.46 16.33 19.14
CA LEU A 254 -6.19 17.45 18.56
C LEU A 254 -7.54 16.98 17.99
N GLY A 255 -8.35 16.32 18.82
CA GLY A 255 -9.67 15.81 18.43
C GLY A 255 -9.66 14.50 17.62
N TYR A 256 -8.47 14.07 17.17
CA TYR A 256 -8.21 12.78 16.53
C TYR A 256 -6.85 12.24 17.00
N ALA A 257 -6.72 10.92 17.13
CA ALA A 257 -5.49 10.26 17.56
C ALA A 257 -4.42 10.33 16.44
N THR A 258 -3.67 11.42 16.40
CA THR A 258 -2.62 11.64 15.41
C THR A 258 -1.27 11.20 15.96
N ARG A 259 -0.51 10.43 15.18
CA ARG A 259 0.83 9.93 15.54
C ARG A 259 1.87 10.51 14.62
N TYR A 260 2.97 10.98 15.19
CA TYR A 260 4.10 11.47 14.41
C TYR A 260 5.39 10.73 14.77
N TRP A 261 6.30 10.63 13.80
CA TRP A 261 7.62 10.04 13.96
C TRP A 261 8.65 10.78 13.10
N ASN A 262 9.10 11.91 13.63
CA ASN A 262 10.01 12.82 12.97
C ASN A 262 11.47 12.49 13.31
N VAL A 263 12.35 12.60 12.33
CA VAL A 263 13.80 12.40 12.51
C VAL A 263 14.55 13.59 11.94
N LEU A 264 15.38 14.21 12.77
CA LEU A 264 16.30 15.27 12.38
C LEU A 264 17.68 14.65 12.10
N LEU A 265 18.31 15.08 11.01
CA LEU A 265 19.61 14.61 10.54
C LEU A 265 20.59 15.79 10.49
N GLY A 266 21.60 15.80 11.34
CA GLY A 266 22.66 16.81 11.34
C GLY A 266 23.73 16.46 10.32
N LEU A 267 23.83 17.20 9.23
CA LEU A 267 24.74 16.90 8.12
C LEU A 267 26.16 17.37 8.45
N GLY A 268 27.08 16.41 8.56
CA GLY A 268 28.49 16.67 8.90
C GLY A 268 29.29 17.26 7.74
N ALA A 269 30.52 17.69 8.03
CA ALA A 269 31.42 18.30 7.05
C ALA A 269 31.79 17.37 5.87
N ASN A 270 31.69 16.05 6.06
CA ASN A 270 31.97 15.06 5.02
C ASN A 270 30.72 14.67 4.20
N ALA A 271 29.55 15.26 4.48
CA ALA A 271 28.32 15.02 3.74
C ALA A 271 28.37 15.62 2.32
N LYS A 272 29.10 14.98 1.41
CA LYS A 272 29.28 15.40 0.01
C LYS A 272 28.63 14.40 -0.93
N GLY A 273 27.78 14.87 -1.83
CA GLY A 273 27.08 14.07 -2.83
C GLY A 273 26.08 13.12 -2.18
N CYS A 274 25.40 13.56 -1.12
CA CYS A 274 24.57 12.71 -0.30
C CYS A 274 23.13 12.65 -0.78
N THR A 275 22.53 11.46 -0.71
CA THR A 275 21.10 11.22 -0.91
C THR A 275 20.54 10.52 0.30
N LEU A 276 19.38 10.99 0.79
CA LEU A 276 18.58 10.30 1.79
C LEU A 276 17.66 9.28 1.11
N THR A 277 17.62 8.06 1.65
CA THR A 277 16.56 7.10 1.37
C THR A 277 15.89 6.58 2.65
N ALA A 278 14.57 6.42 2.59
CA ALA A 278 13.76 5.74 3.60
C ALA A 278 12.42 5.31 3.00
N SER A 279 11.73 4.37 3.64
CA SER A 279 10.35 4.00 3.32
C SER A 279 9.52 3.87 4.60
N ALA A 280 8.23 4.16 4.51
CA ALA A 280 7.28 4.02 5.60
C ALA A 280 5.90 3.57 5.11
N THR A 281 5.14 2.94 6.00
CA THR A 281 3.72 2.68 5.85
C THR A 281 3.02 2.90 7.19
N ALA A 282 1.69 2.93 7.18
CA ALA A 282 0.90 2.86 8.40
C ALA A 282 -0.25 1.88 8.24
N THR A 283 -0.79 1.42 9.37
CA THR A 283 -1.95 0.52 9.46
C THR A 283 -2.77 0.84 10.70
N SER A 284 -4.05 0.48 10.66
CA SER A 284 -4.95 0.53 11.81
C SER A 284 -4.62 -0.52 12.89
N GLY A 285 -3.97 -1.62 12.49
CA GLY A 285 -3.52 -2.73 13.36
C GLY A 285 -2.03 -3.00 13.30
N ALA A 286 -1.59 -4.12 13.90
CA ALA A 286 -0.20 -4.56 13.81
C ALA A 286 0.03 -5.42 12.55
N LEU A 287 1.12 -5.15 11.83
CA LEU A 287 1.65 -6.03 10.80
C LEU A 287 2.39 -7.21 11.43
N ASP A 288 2.10 -8.43 10.96
CA ASP A 288 2.81 -9.63 11.41
C ASP A 288 4.29 -9.55 11.02
N GLY A 289 5.17 -9.63 12.01
CA GLY A 289 6.62 -9.42 11.83
C GLY A 289 7.00 -8.07 11.20
N GLY A 290 6.12 -7.06 11.24
CA GLY A 290 6.33 -5.78 10.56
C GLY A 290 6.25 -5.86 9.04
N ALA A 291 5.72 -6.95 8.48
CA ALA A 291 5.63 -7.17 7.04
C ALA A 291 4.24 -6.86 6.49
N THR A 292 4.17 -6.19 5.34
CA THR A 292 2.91 -6.03 4.61
C THR A 292 2.40 -7.42 4.17
N PRO A 293 1.07 -7.61 4.07
CA PRO A 293 0.50 -8.90 3.69
C PRO A 293 1.10 -9.47 2.41
N ALA A 294 1.39 -10.77 2.39
CA ALA A 294 1.95 -11.41 1.21
C ALA A 294 0.94 -11.40 0.05
N GLY A 295 1.41 -11.05 -1.15
CA GLY A 295 0.56 -11.04 -2.34
C GLY A 295 -0.41 -9.85 -2.41
N SER A 296 -0.32 -8.87 -1.51
CA SER A 296 -1.08 -7.62 -1.61
C SER A 296 -0.31 -6.55 -2.37
N THR A 297 -1.07 -5.60 -2.92
CA THR A 297 -0.57 -4.32 -3.39
C THR A 297 -0.75 -3.31 -2.28
N TRP A 298 0.35 -2.92 -1.65
CA TRP A 298 0.34 -2.17 -0.41
C TRP A 298 0.98 -0.79 -0.58
N PRO A 299 0.32 0.29 -0.15
CA PRO A 299 0.86 1.63 -0.33
C PRO A 299 2.02 1.91 0.63
N ALA A 300 2.96 2.73 0.19
CA ALA A 300 4.12 3.13 0.97
C ALA A 300 4.51 4.57 0.64
N ILE A 301 5.04 5.28 1.64
CA ILE A 301 5.68 6.58 1.46
C ILE A 301 7.18 6.35 1.38
N THR A 302 7.81 6.89 0.34
CA THR A 302 9.25 6.80 0.13
C THR A 302 9.90 8.17 0.15
N TRP A 303 11.09 8.24 0.73
CA TRP A 303 12.00 9.37 0.60
C TRP A 303 13.16 8.94 -0.29
N ASN A 304 13.47 9.74 -1.30
CA ASN A 304 14.65 9.64 -2.14
C ASN A 304 15.06 11.06 -2.55
N VAL A 305 15.78 11.75 -1.66
CA VAL A 305 16.06 13.18 -1.79
C VAL A 305 17.57 13.44 -1.80
N PRO A 306 18.13 14.07 -2.84
CA PRO A 306 19.49 14.59 -2.82
C PRO A 306 19.63 15.67 -1.74
N LEU A 307 20.47 15.42 -0.75
CA LEU A 307 20.73 16.35 0.36
C LEU A 307 21.82 17.36 0.01
N THR A 308 22.94 16.88 -0.53
CA THR A 308 24.12 17.71 -0.82
C THR A 308 24.77 17.38 -2.16
N ASP A 309 25.41 18.37 -2.78
CA ASP A 309 26.21 18.22 -3.98
C ASP A 309 27.61 17.64 -3.68
N GLY A 310 28.40 17.37 -4.71
CA GLY A 310 29.75 16.82 -4.57
C GLY A 310 30.75 17.71 -3.82
N ALA A 311 30.45 19.00 -3.63
CA ALA A 311 31.25 19.91 -2.81
C ALA A 311 30.73 19.99 -1.36
N GLY A 312 29.55 19.44 -1.06
CA GLY A 312 28.87 19.54 0.22
C GLY A 312 27.94 20.74 0.34
N GLY A 313 27.65 21.44 -0.76
CA GLY A 313 26.60 22.44 -0.86
C GLY A 313 25.21 21.78 -0.75
N ARG A 314 24.26 22.45 -0.12
CA ARG A 314 22.88 21.94 0.04
C ARG A 314 22.17 21.88 -1.32
N LEU A 315 21.52 20.77 -1.62
CA LEU A 315 20.65 20.59 -2.79
C LEU A 315 19.16 20.55 -2.43
N CYS A 316 18.81 19.96 -1.29
CA CYS A 316 17.42 19.85 -0.87
C CYS A 316 16.82 21.19 -0.43
N GLY A 317 15.52 21.35 -0.66
CA GLY A 317 14.70 22.47 -0.23
C GLY A 317 13.54 21.99 0.63
N HIS A 318 12.32 22.32 0.21
CA HIS A 318 11.08 21.73 0.72
C HIS A 318 10.65 20.58 -0.18
N HIS A 319 10.35 19.43 0.42
CA HIS A 319 9.89 18.25 -0.30
C HIS A 319 8.62 17.73 0.36
N PRO A 320 7.44 18.30 0.03
CA PRO A 320 6.17 17.78 0.52
C PRO A 320 5.90 16.41 -0.11
N LEU A 321 5.00 15.64 0.52
CA LEU A 321 4.51 14.39 -0.05
C LEU A 321 3.92 14.64 -1.44
N ASP A 322 4.37 13.86 -2.42
CA ASP A 322 3.99 13.96 -3.83
C ASP A 322 4.28 15.35 -4.46
N GLY A 323 5.28 16.06 -3.93
CA GLY A 323 5.81 17.28 -4.54
C GLY A 323 6.34 17.06 -5.96
N ALA A 324 6.38 18.12 -6.75
CA ALA A 324 6.79 18.07 -8.16
C ALA A 324 8.07 18.89 -8.43
N GLY A 325 8.78 18.55 -9.51
CA GLY A 325 9.95 19.29 -9.95
C GLY A 325 11.06 19.32 -8.88
N ALA A 326 11.47 20.52 -8.45
CA ALA A 326 12.51 20.68 -7.43
C ALA A 326 12.07 20.23 -6.03
N GLU A 327 10.77 20.13 -5.78
CA GLU A 327 10.19 19.69 -4.51
C GLU A 327 9.87 18.18 -4.50
N ALA A 328 10.16 17.47 -5.59
CA ALA A 328 9.97 16.02 -5.66
C ALA A 328 10.93 15.24 -4.75
N GLY A 329 10.61 13.98 -4.49
CA GLY A 329 11.49 13.05 -3.76
C GLY A 329 10.91 12.52 -2.45
N VAL A 330 9.77 13.05 -2.00
CA VAL A 330 8.88 12.35 -1.05
C VAL A 330 7.66 11.93 -1.83
N ALA A 331 7.40 10.63 -1.94
CA ALA A 331 6.40 10.11 -2.86
C ALA A 331 5.62 8.93 -2.28
N THR A 332 4.33 8.92 -2.58
CA THR A 332 3.46 7.76 -2.42
C THR A 332 3.69 6.79 -3.58
N GLY A 333 3.92 5.53 -3.25
CA GLY A 333 4.03 4.43 -4.21
C GLY A 333 3.39 3.16 -3.68
N TYR A 334 3.55 2.06 -4.41
CA TYR A 334 3.02 0.76 -4.06
C TYR A 334 4.10 -0.31 -4.08
N ALA A 335 4.07 -1.19 -3.09
CA ALA A 335 4.78 -2.45 -3.11
C ALA A 335 3.82 -3.55 -3.59
N THR A 336 4.22 -4.31 -4.61
CA THR A 336 3.45 -5.46 -5.13
C THR A 336 3.91 -6.80 -4.55
N THR A 337 4.93 -6.76 -3.69
CA THR A 337 5.45 -7.87 -2.90
C THR A 337 5.44 -7.47 -1.43
N SER A 338 5.45 -8.47 -0.54
CA SER A 338 5.59 -8.20 0.90
C SER A 338 6.86 -7.41 1.19
N VAL A 339 6.73 -6.34 1.97
CA VAL A 339 7.84 -5.49 2.43
C VAL A 339 7.87 -5.54 3.95
N THR A 340 9.04 -5.85 4.50
CA THR A 340 9.27 -5.82 5.94
C THR A 340 9.80 -4.47 6.36
N TYR A 341 9.12 -3.86 7.32
CA TYR A 341 9.55 -2.66 8.00
C TYR A 341 10.15 -3.03 9.37
N PRO A 342 11.47 -2.89 9.57
CA PRO A 342 12.14 -3.35 10.78
C PRO A 342 11.78 -2.54 12.03
N TYR A 343 11.20 -1.35 11.86
CA TYR A 343 10.84 -0.47 12.97
C TYR A 343 9.36 -0.14 12.94
N SER A 344 8.74 -0.19 14.12
CA SER A 344 7.37 0.18 14.35
C SER A 344 7.26 1.18 15.49
N TYR A 345 6.34 2.14 15.38
CA TYR A 345 5.92 3.00 16.46
C TYR A 345 4.44 2.72 16.75
N PRO A 346 4.15 1.79 17.69
CA PRO A 346 2.80 1.34 17.96
C PRO A 346 2.00 2.37 18.75
N SER A 347 0.70 2.38 18.50
CA SER A 347 -0.21 1.91 19.53
C SER A 347 0.16 2.09 21.01
N ALA A 348 -0.27 3.15 21.73
CA ALA A 348 -0.06 3.24 23.19
C ALA A 348 -1.13 2.39 23.88
N GLY A 349 -1.09 1.08 23.66
CA GLY A 349 -2.12 0.14 24.09
C GLY A 349 -1.92 -1.31 23.62
N GLY A 350 -0.84 -1.61 22.87
CA GLY A 350 -0.45 -2.96 22.45
C GLY A 350 0.61 -3.59 23.33
#